data_AF-A0AAV6BXR3-F1
#
_entry.id   AF-A0AAV6BXR3-F1
#
_cell.length_a   1.000
_cell.length_b   1.000
_cell.length_c   1.000
_cell.angle_alpha   90.00
_cell.angle_beta   90.00
_cell.angle_gamma   90.00
#
_symmetry.space_group_name_H-M   'P 1'
#
loop_
_entity.id
_entity.type
_entity.pdbx_description
1 polymer ?
#
loop_
_entity_poly.entity_id
_entity_poly.type
_entity_poly.pdbx_seq_one_letter_code
_entity_poly.pdbx_strand_id
1 'polypeptide(L)' 'MARQFKLEDTRNIGIMAHIDAGKTTSTERILFYTGVTYKLGSVDEGTATM' A
#
# COMPACT_ATOMS: atom_id res chain seq x y z
N MET A 1 -21.80 -4.73 -11.28
CA MET A 1 -20.69 -5.71 -11.24
C MET A 1 -20.70 -6.37 -9.87
N ALA A 2 -20.54 -7.70 -9.80
CA ALA A 2 -20.41 -8.41 -8.52
C ALA A 2 -19.02 -8.16 -7.92
N ARG A 3 -18.90 -8.08 -6.59
CA ARG A 3 -17.59 -7.90 -5.94
C ARG A 3 -16.71 -9.12 -6.18
N GLN A 4 -15.43 -8.87 -6.49
CA GLN A 4 -14.42 -9.93 -6.65
C GLN A 4 -14.06 -10.60 -5.31
N PHE A 5 -14.15 -9.86 -4.21
CA PHE A 5 -13.82 -10.33 -2.85
C PHE A 5 -15.01 -10.15 -1.91
N LYS A 6 -15.11 -11.02 -0.88
CA LYS A 6 -16.16 -10.89 0.14
C LYS A 6 -15.98 -9.60 0.94
N LEU A 7 -17.08 -9.09 1.49
CA LEU A 7 -17.03 -7.88 2.31
C LEU A 7 -16.23 -8.10 3.60
N GLU A 8 -16.30 -9.30 4.18
CA GLU A 8 -15.54 -9.69 5.38
C GLU A 8 -14.02 -9.68 5.19
N ASP A 9 -13.56 -9.82 3.95
CA ASP A 9 -12.14 -9.85 3.58
C ASP A 9 -11.60 -8.46 3.15
N THR A 10 -12.49 -7.51 2.83
CA THR A 10 -12.10 -6.18 2.34
C THR A 10 -11.62 -5.29 3.49
N ARG A 11 -10.51 -4.55 3.29
CA ARG A 11 -9.99 -3.58 4.25
C ARG A 11 -9.75 -2.24 3.56
N ASN A 12 -10.55 -1.24 3.90
CA ASN A 12 -10.34 0.15 3.46
C ASN A 12 -9.52 0.88 4.54
N ILE A 13 -8.27 1.18 4.23
CA ILE A 13 -7.34 1.81 5.19
C ILE A 13 -6.65 3.03 4.56
N GLY A 14 -6.29 3.99 5.41
CA GLY A 14 -5.48 5.14 5.04
C GLY A 14 -4.38 5.36 6.09
N ILE A 15 -3.18 5.71 5.63
CA ILE A 15 -2.03 5.98 6.51
C ILE A 15 -1.85 7.50 6.62
N MET A 16 -2.14 8.04 7.79
CA MET A 16 -1.91 9.44 8.14
C MET A 16 -0.71 9.53 9.07
N ALA A 17 0.22 10.43 8.79
CA ALA A 17 1.41 10.62 9.61
C ALA A 17 1.87 12.08 9.57
N HIS A 18 2.63 12.47 10.59
CA HIS A 18 3.34 13.75 10.58
C HIS A 18 4.39 13.78 9.45
N ILE A 19 4.86 14.99 9.09
CA ILE A 19 5.94 15.15 8.12
C ILE A 19 7.17 14.37 8.63
N ASP A 20 7.82 13.63 7.72
CA ASP A 20 8.98 12.78 7.98
C ASP A 20 8.78 11.60 8.96
N ALA A 21 7.54 11.28 9.34
CA ALA A 21 7.25 10.13 10.21
C ALA A 21 7.28 8.76 9.49
N GLY A 22 7.67 8.72 8.21
CA GLY A 22 7.80 7.47 7.46
C GLY A 22 6.50 6.91 6.86
N LYS A 23 5.54 7.77 6.47
CA LYS A 23 4.32 7.37 5.76
C LYS A 23 4.64 6.59 4.48
N THR A 24 5.57 7.09 3.66
CA THR A 24 5.92 6.46 2.39
C THR A 24 6.62 5.12 2.62
N THR A 25 7.66 5.09 3.46
CA THR A 25 8.40 3.85 3.79
C THR A 25 7.50 2.76 4.37
N SER A 26 6.51 3.14 5.19
CA SER A 26 5.53 2.18 5.72
C SER A 26 4.60 1.62 4.63
N THR A 27 4.20 2.47 3.68
CA THR A 27 3.38 2.07 2.53
C THR A 27 4.13 1.09 1.63
N GLU A 28 5.40 1.37 1.34
CA GLU A 28 6.26 0.49 0.53
C GLU A 28 6.42 -0.90 1.15
N ARG A 29 6.59 -0.98 2.47
CA ARG A 29 6.66 -2.26 3.18
C ARG A 29 5.36 -3.04 3.08
N ILE A 30 4.21 -2.39 3.23
CA ILE A 30 2.91 -3.05 3.07
C ILE A 30 2.79 -3.65 1.67
N LEU A 31 3.09 -2.87 0.62
CA LEU A 31 3.03 -3.33 -0.77
C LEU A 31 4.02 -4.47 -1.07
N PHE A 32 5.21 -4.42 -0.47
CA PHE A 32 6.20 -5.50 -0.59
C PHE A 32 5.73 -6.78 0.08
N TYR A 33 5.25 -6.72 1.33
CA TYR A 33 4.82 -7.90 2.07
C TYR A 33 3.51 -8.50 1.55
N THR A 34 2.65 -7.72 0.90
CA THR A 34 1.45 -8.23 0.21
C THR A 34 1.75 -8.78 -1.18
N GLY A 35 3.00 -8.68 -1.66
CA GLY A 35 3.41 -9.14 -2.99
C GLY A 35 2.90 -8.27 -4.14
N VAL A 36 2.33 -7.09 -3.84
CA VAL A 36 1.89 -6.12 -4.87
C VAL A 36 3.09 -5.48 -5.57
N THR A 37 4.24 -5.38 -4.88
CA THR A 37 5.47 -4.85 -5.46
C THR A 37 6.68 -5.72 -5.06
N TYR A 38 7.62 -5.90 -5.98
CA TYR A 38 8.78 -6.80 -5.80
C TYR A 38 10.08 -6.07 -5.35
N LYS A 39 10.03 -4.76 -5.17
CA LYS A 39 11.16 -3.90 -4.76
C LYS A 39 10.73 -2.92 -3.67
N LEU A 40 11.57 -2.75 -2.66
CA LEU A 40 11.47 -1.67 -1.68
C LEU A 40 12.02 -0.40 -2.34
N GLY A 41 11.16 0.58 -2.66
CA GLY A 41 11.53 1.85 -3.30
C GLY A 41 10.58 2.35 -4.40
N SER A 42 9.49 1.65 -4.71
CA SER A 42 8.61 2.01 -5.83
C SER A 42 7.60 3.14 -5.54
N VAL A 43 7.40 3.58 -4.29
CA VAL A 43 6.43 4.65 -4.00
C VAL A 43 7.10 6.01 -4.05
N ASP A 44 8.31 6.15 -3.52
CA ASP A 44 9.08 7.40 -3.58
C ASP A 44 9.46 7.79 -5.03
N GLU A 45 9.67 6.82 -5.92
CA GLU A 45 9.94 7.06 -7.35
C GLU A 45 8.67 7.32 -8.19
N GLY A 46 7.48 7.33 -7.58
CA GLY A 46 6.21 7.55 -8.28
C GLY A 46 5.80 6.42 -9.24
N THR A 47 6.45 5.25 -9.16
CA THR A 47 6.20 4.07 -10.01
C THR A 47 5.29 3.03 -9.34
N ALA A 48 4.72 3.35 -8.18
CA ALA A 48 3.83 2.48 -7.45
C ALA A 48 2.66 2.08 -8.35
N THR A 49 2.58 0.79 -8.66
CA THR A 49 1.49 0.23 -9.43
C THR A 49 0.26 0.21 -8.52
N MET A 50 -0.80 0.93 -8.91
CA MET A 50 -2.10 0.97 -8.21
C MET A 50 -2.98 -0.22 -8.61
#